data_AF-X0UB09-F1
#
_entry.id   AF-X0UB09-F1
#
_cell.length_a   1.000
_cell.length_b   1.000
_cell.length_c   1.000
_cell.angle_alpha   90.00
_cell.angle_beta   90.00
_cell.angle_gamma   90.00
#
_symmetry.space_group_name_H-M   'P 1'
#
loop_
_entity.id
_entity.type
_entity.pdbx_description
1 polymer ?
#
loop_
_entity_poly.entity_id
_entity_poly.type
_entity_poly.pdbx_seq_one_letter_code
_entity_poly.pdbx_strand_id
1 'polypeptide(L)'
;AVVERHHASEKVSIGLVKGIGLKKGALGSSVAHDSHNIIIVGTNDEDMLNVGAAIAKMGGGLAISVNEKIVDSLPLPIAGLMSDRPLLEVKENLDSIYRTAKNLGVKVDNPFMSIAFLSLEVAPHLKITNKGLVDVNNSKIVDLFLD
;
A
#
# COMPACT_ATOMS: atom_id res chain seq x y z
N ALA A 1 4.48 -0.88 -5.59
CA ALA A 1 3.54 -0.96 -6.73
C ALA A 1 2.28 -0.17 -6.42
N VAL A 2 1.66 0.42 -7.44
CA VAL A 2 0.33 1.02 -7.38
C VAL A 2 -0.53 0.34 -8.44
N VAL A 3 -1.66 -0.23 -8.02
CA VAL A 3 -2.57 -1.02 -8.86
C VAL A 3 -3.91 -0.28 -8.96
N GLU A 4 -4.31 0.05 -10.18
CA GLU A 4 -5.61 0.67 -10.44
C GLU A 4 -6.74 -0.29 -10.07
N ARG A 5 -7.75 0.19 -9.32
CA ARG A 5 -8.81 -0.68 -8.79
C ARG A 5 -10.24 -0.20 -9.03
N HIS A 6 -10.43 0.92 -9.71
CA HIS A 6 -11.76 1.54 -9.86
C HIS A 6 -12.42 1.21 -11.20
N HIS A 7 -11.62 0.95 -12.25
CA HIS A 7 -12.11 0.73 -13.61
C HIS A 7 -11.66 -0.58 -14.24
N ALA A 8 -11.01 -1.46 -13.46
CA ALA A 8 -10.39 -2.69 -13.98
C ALA A 8 -9.50 -2.42 -15.22
N SER A 9 -8.76 -1.32 -15.20
CA SER A 9 -8.00 -0.84 -16.37
C SER A 9 -6.67 -1.57 -16.61
N GLU A 10 -6.37 -2.59 -15.79
CA GLU A 10 -5.10 -3.34 -15.77
C GLU A 10 -3.84 -2.49 -15.52
N LYS A 11 -4.02 -1.19 -15.24
CA LYS A 11 -2.90 -0.27 -15.01
C LYS A 11 -2.22 -0.56 -13.69
N VAL A 12 -0.94 -0.91 -13.78
CA VAL A 12 -0.04 -1.12 -12.65
C VAL A 12 1.22 -0.31 -12.88
N SER A 13 1.76 0.27 -11.80
CA SER A 13 3.06 0.91 -11.83
C SER A 13 3.95 0.39 -10.72
N ILE A 14 5.23 0.24 -11.02
CA ILE A 14 6.25 -0.29 -10.12
C ILE A 14 7.31 0.80 -9.93
N GLY A 15 7.83 0.89 -8.71
CA GLY A 15 8.89 1.81 -8.36
C GLY A 15 9.63 1.34 -7.12
N LEU A 16 10.76 1.97 -6.85
CA LEU A 16 11.62 1.64 -5.71
C LEU A 16 11.38 2.62 -4.57
N VAL A 17 11.29 2.10 -3.35
CA VAL A 17 11.12 2.91 -2.14
C VAL A 17 12.22 2.60 -1.14
N LYS A 18 12.72 3.64 -0.47
CA LYS A 18 13.70 3.54 0.62
C LYS A 18 13.14 4.19 1.88
N GLY A 19 13.55 3.70 3.04
CA GLY A 19 13.25 4.31 4.34
C GLY A 19 12.13 3.65 5.15
N ILE A 20 11.32 2.77 4.54
CA ILE A 20 10.24 2.04 5.25
C ILE A 20 10.80 1.08 6.32
N GLY A 21 11.92 0.42 6.01
CA GLY A 21 12.60 -0.50 6.93
C GLY A 21 12.19 -1.97 6.82
N LEU A 22 11.12 -2.29 6.07
CA LEU A 22 10.63 -3.65 5.83
C LEU A 22 11.77 -4.58 5.36
N LYS A 23 11.96 -5.71 6.06
CA LYS A 23 13.07 -6.64 5.82
C LYS A 23 12.69 -7.90 5.06
N LYS A 24 11.42 -8.27 5.10
CA LYS A 24 10.85 -9.43 4.40
C LYS A 24 9.35 -9.21 4.24
N GLY A 25 8.74 -9.94 3.31
CA GLY A 25 7.31 -9.85 3.07
C GLY A 25 6.89 -8.63 2.27
N ALA A 26 5.60 -8.34 2.33
CA ALA A 26 4.97 -7.16 1.78
C ALA A 26 3.85 -6.67 2.69
N LEU A 27 3.53 -5.39 2.57
CA LEU A 27 2.37 -4.77 3.19
C LEU A 27 1.69 -3.85 2.17
N GLY A 28 0.38 -3.68 2.28
CA GLY A 28 -0.38 -2.86 1.34
C GLY A 28 -1.67 -2.31 1.91
N SER A 29 -2.24 -1.35 1.19
CA SER A 29 -3.42 -0.59 1.59
C SER A 29 -4.25 -0.21 0.36
N SER A 30 -5.57 -0.24 0.48
CA SER A 30 -6.48 0.47 -0.45
C SER A 30 -6.73 1.94 -0.07
N VAL A 31 -6.32 2.34 1.14
CA VAL A 31 -6.25 3.73 1.58
C VAL A 31 -4.92 4.30 1.12
N ALA A 32 -4.89 4.88 -0.08
CA ALA A 32 -3.71 5.51 -0.68
C ALA A 32 -4.08 6.91 -1.20
N HIS A 33 -3.65 7.95 -0.50
CA HIS A 33 -4.11 9.31 -0.79
C HIS A 33 -3.64 9.79 -2.17
N ASP A 34 -4.46 10.47 -2.99
CA ASP A 34 -5.93 10.66 -2.87
C ASP A 34 -6.73 9.86 -3.91
N SER A 35 -6.04 9.27 -4.88
CA SER A 35 -6.67 8.41 -5.90
C SER A 35 -7.19 7.08 -5.33
N HIS A 36 -6.75 6.69 -4.13
CA HIS A 36 -7.15 5.47 -3.42
C HIS A 36 -7.06 4.20 -4.27
N ASN A 37 -6.03 4.11 -5.11
CA ASN A 37 -5.62 2.86 -5.74
C ASN A 37 -4.96 1.94 -4.70
N ILE A 38 -4.79 0.65 -5.01
CA ILE A 38 -4.07 -0.25 -4.09
C ILE A 38 -2.58 0.09 -4.15
N ILE A 39 -1.98 0.43 -3.01
CA ILE A 39 -0.54 0.64 -2.88
C ILE A 39 0.10 -0.50 -2.08
N ILE A 40 1.20 -1.04 -2.59
CA ILE A 40 1.89 -2.18 -2.00
C ILE A 40 3.39 -1.89 -1.96
N VAL A 41 4.00 -2.12 -0.79
CA VAL A 41 5.44 -2.12 -0.59
C VAL A 41 5.87 -3.52 -0.17
N GLY A 42 6.81 -4.12 -0.88
CA GLY A 42 7.31 -5.44 -0.56
C GLY A 42 8.77 -5.62 -0.90
N THR A 43 9.28 -6.79 -0.51
CA THR A 43 10.67 -7.22 -0.72
C THR A 43 10.81 -8.30 -1.79
N ASN A 44 9.69 -8.87 -2.22
CA ASN A 44 9.57 -9.91 -3.25
C ASN A 44 8.18 -9.80 -3.90
N ASP A 45 8.04 -10.37 -5.10
CA ASP A 45 6.83 -10.23 -5.90
C ASP A 45 5.69 -11.11 -5.37
N GLU A 46 6.01 -12.29 -4.84
CA GLU A 46 5.03 -13.28 -4.38
C GLU A 46 4.19 -12.74 -3.21
N ASP A 47 4.84 -12.15 -2.20
CA ASP A 47 4.15 -11.51 -1.08
C ASP A 47 3.39 -10.25 -1.52
N MET A 48 3.92 -9.50 -2.50
CA MET A 48 3.22 -8.33 -3.05
C MET A 48 1.93 -8.73 -3.76
N LEU A 49 1.97 -9.79 -4.58
CA LEU A 49 0.79 -10.34 -5.24
C LEU A 49 -0.23 -10.85 -4.21
N ASN A 50 0.22 -11.56 -3.19
CA ASN A 50 -0.66 -12.08 -2.14
C ASN A 50 -1.37 -10.96 -1.36
N VAL A 51 -0.64 -9.89 -1.02
CA VAL A 51 -1.23 -8.68 -0.41
C VAL A 51 -2.31 -8.07 -1.32
N GLY A 52 -2.01 -7.88 -2.61
CA GLY A 52 -2.97 -7.31 -3.55
C GLY A 52 -4.24 -8.15 -3.67
N ALA A 53 -4.08 -9.48 -3.79
CA ALA A 53 -5.19 -10.42 -3.86
C ALA A 53 -6.04 -10.44 -2.57
N ALA A 54 -5.38 -10.39 -1.40
CA ALA A 54 -6.08 -10.33 -0.12
C ALA A 54 -6.90 -9.04 0.04
N ILE A 55 -6.33 -7.89 -0.30
CA ILE A 55 -7.04 -6.60 -0.27
C ILE A 55 -8.24 -6.63 -1.21
N ALA A 56 -8.09 -7.15 -2.43
CA ALA A 56 -9.22 -7.30 -3.36
C ALA A 56 -10.31 -8.21 -2.80
N LYS A 57 -9.94 -9.38 -2.23
CA LYS A 57 -10.87 -10.34 -1.64
C LYS A 57 -11.67 -9.77 -0.46
N MET A 58 -11.08 -8.87 0.32
CA MET A 58 -11.74 -8.20 1.46
C MET A 58 -12.67 -7.05 1.06
N GLY A 59 -12.73 -6.67 -0.22
CA GLY A 59 -13.41 -5.44 -0.65
C GLY A 59 -12.62 -4.16 -0.34
N GLY A 60 -11.31 -4.30 -0.16
CA GLY A 60 -10.39 -3.27 0.31
C GLY A 60 -10.01 -3.45 1.78
N GLY A 61 -8.99 -2.73 2.20
CA GLY A 61 -8.40 -2.86 3.53
C GLY A 61 -6.88 -2.74 3.53
N LEU A 62 -6.31 -3.25 4.61
CA LEU A 62 -4.87 -3.36 4.84
C LEU A 62 -4.50 -4.83 4.93
N ALA A 63 -3.33 -5.23 4.41
CA ALA A 63 -2.85 -6.60 4.54
C ALA A 63 -1.33 -6.64 4.63
N ILE A 64 -0.82 -7.69 5.28
CA ILE A 64 0.60 -8.03 5.36
C ILE A 64 0.78 -9.49 4.95
N SER A 65 1.67 -9.76 4.00
CA SER A 65 2.08 -11.11 3.61
C SER A 65 3.55 -11.36 3.97
N VAL A 66 3.84 -12.57 4.43
CA VAL A 66 5.21 -13.08 4.60
C VAL A 66 5.26 -14.53 4.18
N ASN A 67 6.19 -14.87 3.29
CA ASN A 67 6.34 -16.23 2.76
C ASN A 67 5.01 -16.75 2.18
N GLU A 68 4.36 -15.93 1.34
CA GLU A 68 3.12 -16.24 0.63
C GLU A 68 1.91 -16.48 1.55
N LYS A 69 1.97 -16.03 2.80
CA LYS A 69 0.88 -16.13 3.77
C LYS A 69 0.49 -14.77 4.30
N ILE A 70 -0.82 -14.49 4.31
CA ILE A 70 -1.37 -13.33 5.01
C ILE A 70 -1.20 -13.56 6.51
N VAL A 71 -0.33 -12.76 7.13
CA VAL A 71 0.00 -12.86 8.55
C VAL A 71 -0.84 -11.92 9.41
N ASP A 72 -1.39 -10.86 8.82
CA ASP A 72 -2.30 -9.92 9.48
C ASP A 72 -3.07 -9.10 8.42
N SER A 73 -4.27 -8.64 8.76
CA SER A 73 -5.15 -7.91 7.84
C SER A 73 -6.24 -7.10 8.57
N LEU A 74 -6.65 -5.99 7.97
CA LEU A 74 -7.81 -5.19 8.40
C LEU A 74 -8.75 -4.97 7.22
N PRO A 75 -9.91 -5.66 7.16
CA PRO A 75 -10.92 -5.43 6.13
C PRO A 75 -11.56 -4.04 6.24
N LEU A 76 -11.67 -3.33 5.11
CA LEU A 76 -12.36 -2.04 5.00
C LEU A 76 -13.38 -2.08 3.85
N PRO A 77 -14.43 -2.91 3.92
CA PRO A 77 -15.28 -3.24 2.77
C PRO A 77 -16.06 -2.05 2.19
N ILE A 78 -16.24 -0.96 2.93
CA ILE A 78 -16.96 0.22 2.45
C ILE A 78 -15.98 1.07 1.65
N ALA A 79 -16.08 1.00 0.32
CA ALA A 79 -15.24 1.68 -0.66
C ALA A 79 -13.72 1.36 -0.55
N GLY A 80 -13.33 0.35 0.24
CA GLY A 80 -11.93 0.12 0.60
C GLY A 80 -11.34 1.17 1.55
N LEU A 81 -12.19 1.91 2.27
CA LEU A 81 -11.79 3.03 3.13
C LEU A 81 -12.32 2.91 4.55
N MET A 82 -13.51 2.32 4.74
CA MET A 82 -14.16 2.23 6.04
C MET A 82 -14.61 0.79 6.34
N SER A 83 -14.68 0.49 7.63
CA SER A 83 -15.22 -0.76 8.14
C SER A 83 -16.67 -0.59 8.56
N ASP A 84 -17.45 -1.67 8.44
CA ASP A 84 -18.79 -1.82 9.00
C ASP A 84 -18.78 -2.46 10.40
N ARG A 85 -17.59 -2.75 10.94
CA ARG A 85 -17.39 -3.36 12.26
C ARG A 85 -17.39 -2.31 13.40
N PRO A 86 -17.67 -2.72 14.65
CA PRO A 86 -17.60 -1.82 15.80
C PRO A 86 -16.23 -1.16 15.97
N LEU A 87 -16.22 0.09 16.42
CA LEU A 87 -15.00 0.90 16.60
C LEU A 87 -13.88 0.16 17.35
N LEU A 88 -14.21 -0.50 18.46
CA LEU A 88 -13.22 -1.19 19.28
C LEU A 88 -12.56 -2.37 18.54
N GLU A 89 -13.33 -3.11 17.75
CA GLU A 89 -12.83 -4.22 16.93
C GLU A 89 -11.88 -3.70 15.85
N VAL A 90 -12.27 -2.63 15.14
CA VAL A 90 -11.45 -1.98 14.11
C VAL A 90 -10.14 -1.45 14.72
N LYS A 91 -10.23 -0.82 15.89
CA LYS A 91 -9.06 -0.28 16.61
C LYS A 91 -8.11 -1.40 17.03
N GLU A 92 -8.61 -2.49 17.58
CA GLU A 92 -7.79 -3.65 17.97
C GLU A 92 -7.08 -4.28 16.77
N ASN A 93 -7.76 -4.42 15.63
CA ASN A 93 -7.17 -4.92 14.39
C ASN A 93 -6.12 -3.95 13.82
N LEU A 94 -6.39 -2.64 13.85
CA LEU A 94 -5.42 -1.61 13.43
C LEU A 94 -4.16 -1.66 14.31
N ASP A 95 -4.32 -1.77 15.62
CA ASP A 95 -3.19 -1.91 16.55
C ASP A 95 -2.42 -3.22 16.31
N SER A 96 -3.11 -4.31 15.96
CA SER A 96 -2.48 -5.59 15.60
C SER A 96 -1.60 -5.45 14.37
N ILE A 97 -2.15 -4.95 13.27
CA ILE A 97 -1.43 -4.90 12.01
C ILE A 97 -0.23 -3.93 12.09
N TYR A 98 -0.30 -2.87 12.89
CA TYR A 98 0.85 -2.02 13.20
C TYR A 98 1.94 -2.75 14.00
N ARG A 99 1.58 -3.55 15.01
CA ARG A 99 2.56 -4.39 15.72
C ARG A 99 3.21 -5.39 14.78
N THR A 100 2.42 -6.04 13.91
CA THR A 100 2.92 -6.98 12.91
C THR A 100 3.92 -6.31 11.97
N ALA A 101 3.58 -5.13 11.42
CA ALA A 101 4.49 -4.36 10.56
C ALA A 101 5.82 -4.04 11.28
N LYS A 102 5.75 -3.57 12.53
CA LYS A 102 6.94 -3.26 13.35
C LYS A 102 7.82 -4.50 13.57
N ASN A 103 7.21 -5.66 13.83
CA ASN A 103 7.93 -6.93 13.98
C ASN A 103 8.64 -7.38 12.69
N LEU A 104 8.22 -6.89 11.52
CA LEU A 104 8.88 -7.13 10.23
C LEU A 104 9.98 -6.11 9.88
N GLY A 105 10.33 -5.24 10.83
CA GLY A 105 11.43 -4.29 10.73
C GLY A 105 11.03 -2.93 10.17
N VAL A 106 9.73 -2.68 9.96
CA VAL A 106 9.23 -1.33 9.64
C VAL A 106 9.65 -0.36 10.73
N LYS A 107 10.23 0.77 10.33
CA LYS A 107 10.78 1.78 11.24
C LYS A 107 9.94 3.04 11.37
N VAL A 108 8.99 3.25 10.46
CA VAL A 108 8.06 4.37 10.51
C VAL A 108 6.91 4.05 11.47
N ASP A 109 6.44 5.05 12.22
CA ASP A 109 5.41 4.84 13.24
C ASP A 109 4.05 4.45 12.66
N ASN A 110 3.68 5.00 11.49
CA ASN A 110 2.40 4.78 10.83
C ASN A 110 2.61 4.23 9.40
N PRO A 111 2.98 2.95 9.21
CA PRO A 111 3.40 2.41 7.92
C PRO A 111 2.38 2.60 6.81
N PHE A 112 1.11 2.30 7.07
CA PHE A 112 0.06 2.40 6.06
C PHE A 112 -0.20 3.85 5.65
N MET A 113 -0.14 4.80 6.59
CA MET A 113 -0.19 6.22 6.25
C MET A 113 1.06 6.67 5.49
N SER A 114 2.25 6.24 5.90
CA SER A 114 3.50 6.59 5.22
C SER A 114 3.50 6.14 3.76
N ILE A 115 3.05 4.92 3.46
CA ILE A 115 2.93 4.47 2.07
C ILE A 115 1.79 5.18 1.34
N ALA A 116 0.68 5.53 2.01
CA ALA A 116 -0.43 6.23 1.38
C ALA A 116 -0.02 7.60 0.80
N PHE A 117 0.95 8.28 1.40
CA PHE A 117 1.49 9.54 0.87
C PHE A 117 2.48 9.37 -0.29
N LEU A 118 2.96 8.15 -0.57
CA LEU A 118 3.80 7.90 -1.74
C LEU A 118 3.01 8.05 -3.05
N SER A 119 1.68 7.91 -3.00
CA SER A 119 0.79 8.09 -4.14
C SER A 119 0.15 9.47 -4.24
N LEU A 120 0.40 10.39 -3.32
CA LEU A 120 -0.24 11.70 -3.30
C LEU A 120 0.42 12.64 -4.31
N GLU A 121 -0.12 12.70 -5.52
CA GLU A 121 0.39 13.39 -6.70
C GLU A 121 0.33 14.93 -6.63
N VAL A 122 -0.10 15.49 -5.50
CA VAL A 122 -0.07 16.93 -5.18
C VAL A 122 0.96 17.29 -4.11
N ALA A 123 1.61 16.30 -3.50
CA ALA A 123 2.65 16.51 -2.50
C ALA A 123 4.04 16.62 -3.17
N PRO A 124 4.96 17.46 -2.66
CA PRO A 124 6.25 17.70 -3.29
C PRO A 124 7.09 16.45 -3.56
N HIS A 125 8.09 16.60 -4.44
CA HIS A 125 9.05 15.56 -4.83
C HIS A 125 8.41 14.40 -5.63
N LEU A 126 9.16 13.32 -5.75
CA LEU A 126 8.78 12.12 -6.48
C LEU A 126 7.60 11.40 -5.81
N LYS A 127 6.64 10.95 -6.62
CA LYS A 127 5.45 10.17 -6.22
C LYS A 127 5.22 9.03 -7.20
N ILE A 128 4.44 8.02 -6.82
CA ILE A 128 4.07 6.92 -7.70
C ILE A 128 2.56 6.82 -7.82
N THR A 129 2.03 6.81 -9.04
CA THR A 129 0.60 6.64 -9.32
C THR A 129 0.40 5.33 -10.08
N ASN A 130 -0.85 4.98 -10.42
CA ASN A 130 -1.13 3.88 -11.35
C ASN A 130 -0.71 4.19 -12.81
N LYS A 131 -0.21 5.40 -13.09
CA LYS A 131 0.26 5.84 -14.41
C LYS A 131 1.79 5.94 -14.51
N GLY A 132 2.51 5.68 -13.42
CA GLY A 132 3.97 5.74 -13.37
C GLY A 132 4.50 6.61 -12.24
N LEU A 133 5.81 6.83 -12.28
CA LEU A 133 6.54 7.69 -11.37
C LEU A 133 6.36 9.15 -11.81
N VAL A 134 6.00 10.03 -10.87
CA VAL A 134 5.67 11.43 -11.14
C VAL A 134 6.66 12.32 -10.41
N ASP A 135 7.37 13.16 -11.17
CA ASP A 135 8.08 14.31 -10.64
C ASP A 135 7.09 15.46 -10.49
N VAL A 136 6.52 15.62 -9.30
CA VAL A 136 5.46 16.59 -9.01
C VAL A 136 5.95 18.03 -9.19
N ASN A 137 7.24 18.30 -8.95
CA ASN A 137 7.80 19.64 -9.08
C ASN A 137 7.85 20.10 -10.55
N ASN A 138 8.02 19.16 -11.47
CA ASN A 138 8.09 19.42 -12.91
C ASN A 138 6.85 18.94 -13.68
N SER A 139 5.81 18.47 -12.98
CA SER A 139 4.55 17.97 -13.54
C SER A 139 4.72 16.95 -14.67
N LYS A 140 5.67 16.02 -14.53
CA LYS A 140 5.98 15.03 -15.57
C LYS A 140 6.05 13.61 -15.03
N ILE A 141 5.67 12.66 -15.86
CA ILE A 141 5.98 11.24 -15.64
C ILE A 141 7.45 11.02 -16.00
N VAL A 142 8.18 10.29 -15.18
CA VAL A 142 9.61 9.98 -15.36
C VAL A 142 9.84 8.48 -15.31
N ASP A 143 10.93 8.04 -15.92
CA ASP A 143 11.31 6.63 -15.94
C ASP A 143 11.90 6.18 -14.59
N LEU A 144 11.76 4.89 -14.30
CA LEU A 144 12.32 4.29 -13.08
C LEU A 144 13.85 4.19 -13.13
N PHE A 145 14.40 3.98 -14.32
CA PHE A 145 15.83 3.86 -14.56
C PHE A 145 16.29 5.04 -15.41
N LEU A 146 17.47 5.56 -15.07
CA LEU A 146 18.17 6.56 -15.87
C LEU A 146 19.12 5.84 -16.84
N ASP A 147 19.33 6.44 -18.01
CA ASP A 147 20.32 5.99 -18.99
C ASP A 147 21.77 6.18 -18.50
#